data_AF-X1Q0I8-F1
#
_entry.id   AF-X1Q0I8-F1
#
_cell.length_a   1.000
_cell.length_b   1.000
_cell.length_c   1.000
_cell.angle_alpha   90.00
_cell.angle_beta   90.00
_cell.angle_gamma   90.00
#
_symmetry.space_group_name_H-M   'P 1'
#
loop_
_entity.id
_entity.type
_entity.pdbx_description
1 polymer ?
#
loop_
_entity_poly.entity_id
_entity_poly.type
_entity_poly.pdbx_seq_one_letter_code
_entity_poly.pdbx_strand_id
1 'polypeptide(L)'
;MEKHGILDHYASEMNGDEGALAALWLGVEYALCSHYLYPKGHQDIDKFVSILNNRTSDEGPVVKPVVLEAGDVFVYPPQEK
;
A
#
# COMPACT_ATOMS: atom_id res chain seq x y z
N MET A 1 -2.54 -17.44 -11.05
CA MET A 1 -3.93 -17.86 -11.39
C MET A 1 -4.03 -17.74 -12.90
N GLU A 2 -4.54 -18.72 -13.66
CA GLU A 2 -4.77 -18.52 -15.10
C GLU A 2 -6.14 -17.87 -15.31
N LYS A 3 -6.19 -16.82 -16.13
CA LYS A 3 -7.45 -16.22 -16.59
C LYS A 3 -7.48 -16.38 -18.11
N HIS A 4 -8.48 -17.09 -18.62
CA HIS A 4 -8.67 -17.39 -20.05
C HIS A 4 -7.53 -18.16 -20.74
N GLY A 5 -6.81 -19.04 -20.01
CA GLY A 5 -5.75 -19.88 -20.59
C GLY A 5 -4.47 -19.13 -20.93
N ILE A 6 -4.35 -17.88 -20.46
CA ILE A 6 -3.11 -17.12 -20.44
C ILE A 6 -2.63 -17.16 -18.99
N LEU A 7 -1.35 -17.51 -18.79
CA LEU A 7 -0.68 -17.29 -17.52
C LEU A 7 -0.83 -15.81 -17.19
N ASP A 8 -1.60 -15.50 -16.15
CA ASP A 8 -1.73 -14.15 -15.61
C ASP A 8 -0.39 -13.79 -14.97
N HIS A 9 0.57 -13.49 -15.83
CA HIS A 9 1.81 -12.86 -15.46
C HIS A 9 1.44 -11.41 -15.18
N TYR A 10 1.11 -11.12 -13.93
CA TYR A 10 1.25 -9.80 -13.32
C TYR A 10 2.75 -9.41 -13.31
N ALA A 11 3.36 -9.33 -14.50
CA ALA A 11 4.69 -8.78 -14.71
C ALA A 11 4.51 -7.26 -14.90
N SER A 12 5.38 -6.47 -14.28
CA SER A 12 5.33 -4.99 -14.24
C SER A 12 4.45 -4.36 -13.16
N GLU A 13 3.88 -5.15 -12.23
CA GLU A 13 3.22 -4.64 -11.03
C GLU A 13 4.09 -4.85 -9.80
N MET A 14 3.91 -3.99 -8.81
CA MET A 14 4.72 -3.98 -7.58
C MET A 14 4.01 -4.76 -6.47
N ASN A 15 4.69 -5.75 -5.89
CA ASN A 15 4.13 -6.49 -4.75
C ASN A 15 4.20 -5.66 -3.45
N GLY A 16 3.63 -6.19 -2.37
CA GLY A 16 3.56 -5.48 -1.09
C GLY A 16 4.93 -5.12 -0.48
N ASP A 17 5.92 -6.00 -0.66
CA ASP A 17 7.27 -5.81 -0.17
C ASP A 17 7.98 -4.68 -0.93
N GLU A 18 7.88 -4.69 -2.26
CA GLU A 18 8.45 -3.67 -3.15
C GLU A 18 7.79 -2.31 -2.94
N GLY A 19 6.47 -2.26 -2.74
CA GLY A 19 5.74 -1.02 -2.48
C GLY A 19 6.11 -0.37 -1.17
N ALA A 20 6.29 -1.18 -0.11
CA ALA A 20 6.74 -0.67 1.17
C ALA A 20 8.19 -0.15 1.08
N LEU A 21 9.07 -0.86 0.36
CA LEU A 21 10.45 -0.42 0.15
C LEU A 21 10.52 0.91 -0.61
N ALA A 22 9.72 1.06 -1.68
CA ALA A 22 9.66 2.30 -2.45
C ALA A 22 9.20 3.48 -1.59
N ALA A 23 8.15 3.30 -0.77
CA ALA A 23 7.63 4.32 0.12
C ALA A 23 8.70 4.79 1.14
N LEU A 24 9.45 3.85 1.71
CA LEU A 24 10.52 4.14 2.67
C LEU A 24 11.71 4.83 2.01
N TRP A 25 12.11 4.43 0.80
CA TRP A 25 13.21 5.07 0.07
C TRP A 25 12.88 6.49 -0.35
N LEU A 26 11.63 6.77 -0.72
CA LEU A 26 11.21 8.12 -1.07
C LEU A 26 11.04 9.03 0.17
N GLY A 27 10.92 8.46 1.37
CA GLY A 27 10.78 9.23 2.62
C GLY A 27 9.49 10.06 2.67
N VAL A 28 8.40 9.54 2.09
CA VAL A 28 7.10 10.23 2.05
C VAL A 28 6.39 10.18 3.41
N GLU A 29 5.56 11.17 3.71
CA GLU A 29 4.76 11.15 4.94
C GLU A 29 3.62 10.11 4.88
N TYR A 30 2.94 10.02 3.72
CA TYR A 30 1.82 9.12 3.46
C TYR A 30 2.08 8.29 2.21
N ALA A 31 1.79 6.99 2.27
CA ALA A 31 1.88 6.09 1.12
C ALA A 31 0.53 5.43 0.84
N LEU A 32 -0.08 5.79 -0.29
CA LEU A 32 -1.39 5.32 -0.70
C LEU A 32 -1.25 4.05 -1.54
N CYS A 33 -1.85 2.96 -1.08
CA CYS A 33 -1.94 1.73 -1.86
C CYS A 33 -3.02 1.90 -2.94
N SER A 34 -2.64 1.79 -4.21
CA SER A 34 -3.53 1.93 -5.38
C SER A 34 -3.43 0.69 -6.28
N HIS A 35 -4.27 0.61 -7.31
CA HIS A 35 -4.34 -0.52 -8.24
C HIS A 35 -4.89 -1.86 -7.68
N TYR A 36 -5.45 -1.86 -6.47
CA TYR A 36 -6.17 -3.00 -5.92
C TYR A 36 -7.68 -2.74 -5.86
N LEU A 37 -8.46 -3.46 -6.69
CA LEU A 37 -9.93 -3.32 -6.75
C LEU A 37 -10.64 -3.82 -5.47
N TYR A 38 -10.05 -4.80 -4.78
CA TYR A 38 -10.61 -5.42 -3.57
C TYR A 38 -9.53 -5.50 -2.50
N PRO A 39 -9.34 -4.44 -1.70
CA PRO A 39 -8.19 -4.37 -0.82
C PRO A 39 -8.26 -5.34 0.38
N LYS A 40 -9.47 -5.70 0.81
CA LYS A 40 -9.68 -6.50 2.02
C LYS A 40 -9.17 -7.94 1.86
N GLY A 41 -8.21 -8.32 2.71
CA GLY A 41 -7.62 -9.66 2.72
C GLY A 41 -6.65 -9.92 1.57
N HIS A 42 -6.21 -8.87 0.87
CA HIS A 42 -5.21 -9.00 -0.18
C HIS A 42 -3.81 -9.07 0.43
N GLN A 43 -3.11 -10.18 0.23
CA GLN A 43 -1.82 -10.46 0.88
C GLN A 43 -0.78 -9.35 0.67
N ASP A 44 -0.70 -8.77 -0.53
CA ASP A 44 0.25 -7.67 -0.80
C ASP A 44 -0.07 -6.41 -0.02
N ILE A 45 -1.36 -6.10 0.19
CA ILE A 45 -1.76 -4.93 0.97
C ILE A 45 -1.48 -5.17 2.44
N ASP A 46 -1.82 -6.37 2.94
CA ASP A 46 -1.56 -6.75 4.33
C ASP A 46 -0.06 -6.69 4.64
N LYS A 47 0.79 -7.17 3.73
CA LYS A 47 2.25 -7.05 3.83
C LYS A 47 2.71 -5.60 3.78
N PHE A 48 2.24 -4.81 2.82
CA PHE A 48 2.59 -3.39 2.66
C PHE A 48 2.29 -2.61 3.95
N VAL A 49 1.06 -2.73 4.47
CA VAL A 49 0.61 -2.09 5.70
C VAL A 49 1.43 -2.57 6.90
N SER A 50 1.68 -3.88 7.00
CA SER A 50 2.48 -4.46 8.07
C SER A 50 3.91 -3.90 8.10
N ILE A 51 4.59 -3.86 6.95
CA ILE A 51 5.98 -3.35 6.89
C ILE A 51 6.04 -1.87 7.30
N LEU A 52 5.13 -1.04 6.79
CA LEU A 52 5.15 0.40 7.09
C LEU A 52 4.77 0.70 8.54
N ASN A 53 3.80 0.00 9.11
CA ASN A 53 3.41 0.17 10.51
C ASN A 53 4.50 -0.31 11.50
N ASN A 54 5.30 -1.31 11.13
CA ASN A 54 6.36 -1.84 11.98
C ASN A 54 7.71 -1.10 11.82
N ARG A 55 7.82 -0.16 10.87
CA ARG A 55 8.97 0.75 10.74
C ARG A 55 8.66 2.07 11.42
N THR A 56 8.90 2.09 12.72
CA THR A 56 8.54 3.19 13.62
C THR A 56 9.74 4.08 13.96
N SER A 57 9.45 5.36 14.10
CA SER A 57 10.22 6.32 14.90
C SER A 57 9.60 6.43 16.30
N ASP A 58 10.15 7.28 17.17
CA ASP A 58 9.63 7.51 18.53
C ASP A 58 8.18 8.06 18.55
N GLU A 59 7.71 8.66 17.45
CA GLU A 59 6.40 9.34 17.35
C GLU A 59 5.36 8.54 16.53
N GLY A 60 5.73 7.40 15.96
CA GLY A 60 4.87 6.60 15.10
C GLY A 60 5.58 6.06 13.85
N PRO A 61 4.84 5.47 12.90
CA PRO A 61 5.43 4.94 11.67
C PRO A 61 6.11 6.06 10.87
N VAL A 62 7.31 5.77 10.34
CA VAL A 62 8.09 6.71 9.54
C VAL A 62 7.34 7.11 8.27
N VAL A 63 6.54 6.19 7.73
CA VAL A 63 5.63 6.42 6.60
C VAL A 63 4.27 5.87 6.99
N LYS A 64 3.22 6.69 6.86
CA LYS A 64 1.85 6.31 7.23
C LYS A 64 1.18 5.59 6.04
N PRO A 65 0.89 4.28 6.12
CA PRO A 65 0.19 3.59 5.05
C PRO A 65 -1.28 4.05 4.99
N VAL A 66 -1.80 4.25 3.80
CA VAL A 66 -3.22 4.56 3.55
C VAL A 66 -3.77 3.55 2.57
N VAL A 67 -4.85 2.88 2.95
CA VAL A 67 -5.60 1.95 2.11
C VAL A 67 -7.00 2.51 1.95
N LEU A 68 -7.43 2.69 0.71
CA LEU A 68 -8.73 3.27 0.35
C LEU A 68 -9.58 2.19 -0.33
N GLU A 69 -10.87 2.17 -0.02
CA GLU A 69 -11.86 1.43 -0.80
C GLU A 69 -12.31 2.25 -2.01
N ALA A 70 -12.96 1.60 -2.99
CA ALA A 70 -13.46 2.27 -4.17
C ALA A 70 -14.51 3.32 -3.78
N GLY A 71 -14.19 4.60 -4.04
CA GLY A 71 -15.04 5.74 -3.69
C GLY A 71 -14.60 6.51 -2.45
N ASP A 72 -13.61 6.00 -1.70
CA ASP A 72 -13.02 6.74 -0.59
C ASP A 72 -12.20 7.94 -1.10
N VAL A 73 -12.11 8.97 -0.25
CA VAL A 73 -11.38 10.21 -0.54
C VAL A 73 -10.32 10.45 0.51
N PHE A 74 -9.08 10.64 0.06
CA PHE A 74 -7.98 11.13 0.90
C PHE A 74 -7.70 12.60 0.56
N VAL A 75 -7.75 13.48 1.57
CA VAL A 75 -7.47 14.91 1.43
C VAL A 75 -6.16 15.24 2.15
N TYR A 76 -5.27 15.98 1.47
CA TYR A 76 -4.02 16.46 2.05
C TYR A 76 -4.01 18.01 2.12
N PRO A 77 -3.61 18.62 3.25
CA PRO A 77 -3.24 17.97 4.50
C PRO A 77 -4.45 17.28 5.16
N PRO A 78 -4.24 16.15 5.87
CA PRO A 78 -5.33 15.46 6.54
C PRO A 78 -5.90 16.36 7.62
N GLN A 79 -7.23 16.45 7.66
CA GLN A 79 -7.91 17.15 8.74
C GLN A 79 -7.68 16.36 10.03
N GLU A 80 -7.12 17.00 11.06
CA GLU A 80 -7.01 16.41 12.38
C GLU A 80 -8.41 15.96 12.84
N LYS A 81 -8.52 14.71 13.31
CA LYS A 81 -9.75 14.19 13.90
C LYS A 81 -9.88 14.64 15.35
#